data_AF-A0A937UVK6-F1
#
_entry.id   AF-A0A937UVK6-F1
#
_cell.length_a   1.000
_cell.length_b   1.000
_cell.length_c   1.000
_cell.angle_alpha   90.00
_cell.angle_beta   90.00
_cell.angle_gamma   90.00
#
_symmetry.space_group_name_H-M   'P 1'
#
loop_
_entity.id
_entity.type
_entity.pdbx_description
1 polymer ?
#
loop_
_entity_poly.entity_id
_entity_poly.type
_entity_poly.pdbx_seq_one_letter_code
_entity_poly.pdbx_strand_id
1 'polypeptide(L)'
;MLSTRARHSPEGRGAGRAAALGRRFKNWLSSDLSGGSRGSGGAGAAAPSDRPRRLRDRGYGGVTRMLAVVLLPVALVAAPRRALQVACQWALAARFPTENLAGLTPATRAAFTAARTRALWRDGEVVGLTSGYRDLAEQERLFAEEVRGSGSAAAARARALPPHESRHVAGTALDVRPVAGARWLERHGSRYHLYRMYDNEWWHFEYCPDDPPRRLPHPGMSHSDPSHSE
;
A
#
# COMPACT_ATOMS: atom_id res chain seq x y z
N MET A 1 -56.60 -3.00 13.92
CA MET A 1 -55.33 -2.62 14.58
C MET A 1 -54.18 -3.15 13.74
N LEU A 2 -53.39 -2.25 13.16
CA LEU A 2 -52.37 -2.56 12.17
C LEU A 2 -51.11 -3.19 12.80
N SER A 3 -50.64 -4.23 12.12
CA SER A 3 -49.42 -4.99 12.37
C SER A 3 -48.17 -4.12 12.15
N THR A 4 -47.29 -4.05 13.16
CA THR A 4 -45.95 -3.48 13.01
C THR A 4 -44.94 -4.61 13.18
N ARG A 5 -44.34 -5.07 12.07
CA ARG A 5 -43.20 -5.99 12.09
C ARG A 5 -41.96 -5.24 11.63
N ALA A 6 -40.99 -5.14 12.54
CA ALA A 6 -39.70 -4.50 12.34
C ALA A 6 -38.89 -5.19 11.22
N ARG A 7 -38.30 -4.39 10.32
CA ARG A 7 -37.27 -4.84 9.39
C ARG A 7 -35.91 -4.80 10.10
N HIS A 8 -35.25 -5.96 10.22
CA HIS A 8 -33.84 -6.06 10.60
C HIS A 8 -32.95 -5.74 9.37
N SER A 9 -32.11 -4.72 9.49
CA SER A 9 -30.97 -4.47 8.58
C SER A 9 -29.75 -5.31 9.00
N PRO A 10 -29.08 -6.03 8.09
CA PRO A 10 -27.84 -6.73 8.39
C PRO A 10 -26.63 -5.94 7.86
N GLU A 11 -26.27 -4.81 8.47
CA GLU A 11 -24.98 -4.16 8.20
C GLU A 11 -24.27 -3.82 9.52
N GLY A 12 -23.11 -4.42 9.75
CA GLY A 12 -22.36 -4.16 10.98
C GLY A 12 -21.14 -5.05 11.22
N ARG A 13 -20.96 -6.14 10.47
CA ARG A 13 -19.85 -7.09 10.72
C ARG A 13 -18.60 -6.90 9.83
N GLY A 14 -18.67 -6.07 8.79
CA GLY A 14 -17.55 -5.84 7.84
C GLY A 14 -16.61 -4.68 8.22
N ALA A 15 -17.17 -3.53 8.63
CA ALA A 15 -16.42 -2.28 8.81
C ALA A 15 -15.44 -2.28 10.01
N GLY A 16 -15.72 -3.07 11.05
CA GLY A 16 -14.86 -3.17 12.24
C GLY A 16 -13.54 -3.89 11.97
N ARG A 17 -13.48 -4.79 10.98
CA ARG A 17 -12.27 -5.56 10.65
C ARG A 17 -11.27 -4.73 9.83
N ALA A 18 -11.74 -3.90 8.89
CA ALA A 18 -10.88 -3.05 8.07
C ALA A 18 -10.12 -2.00 8.92
N ALA A 19 -10.80 -1.34 9.85
CA ALA A 19 -10.17 -0.33 10.73
C ALA A 19 -9.25 -0.94 11.80
N ALA A 20 -9.58 -2.13 12.31
CA ALA A 20 -8.67 -2.89 13.17
C ALA A 20 -7.43 -3.37 12.40
N LEU A 21 -7.58 -3.72 11.11
CA LEU A 21 -6.45 -3.99 10.21
C LEU A 21 -5.63 -2.73 9.96
N GLY A 22 -6.24 -1.55 9.79
CA GLY A 22 -5.52 -0.27 9.59
C GLY A 22 -4.65 0.12 10.80
N ARG A 23 -5.18 0.03 12.02
CA ARG A 23 -4.38 0.29 13.24
C ARG A 23 -3.35 -0.79 13.52
N ARG A 24 -3.68 -2.07 13.31
CA ARG A 24 -2.70 -3.17 13.42
C ARG A 24 -1.63 -3.10 12.33
N PHE A 25 -1.97 -2.61 11.14
CA PHE A 25 -1.04 -2.38 10.03
C PHE A 25 -0.11 -1.22 10.34
N LYS A 26 -0.62 -0.07 10.78
CA LYS A 26 0.20 1.08 11.18
C LYS A 26 1.09 0.76 12.38
N ASN A 27 0.58 0.00 13.36
CA ASN A 27 1.37 -0.50 14.48
C ASN A 27 2.40 -1.57 14.06
N TRP A 28 2.07 -2.46 13.14
CA TRP A 28 3.02 -3.42 12.55
C TRP A 28 4.13 -2.70 11.76
N LEU A 29 3.77 -1.70 10.94
CA LEU A 29 4.69 -0.82 10.20
C LEU A 29 5.60 -0.01 11.14
N SER A 30 5.06 0.49 12.26
CA SER A 30 5.82 1.24 13.27
C SER A 30 6.69 0.33 14.14
N SER A 31 6.25 -0.90 14.43
CA SER A 31 6.98 -1.85 15.28
C SER A 31 8.27 -2.39 14.64
N ASP A 32 8.35 -2.41 13.30
CA ASP A 32 9.60 -2.74 12.61
C ASP A 32 10.61 -1.57 12.68
N LEU A 33 10.19 -0.35 13.04
CA LEU A 33 11.08 0.80 13.27
C LEU A 33 11.56 0.91 14.73
N SER A 34 10.78 0.48 15.73
CA SER A 34 11.09 0.71 17.17
C SER A 34 11.75 -0.45 17.94
N GLY A 35 12.28 -1.47 17.26
CA GLY A 35 12.99 -2.57 17.90
C GLY A 35 14.40 -2.22 18.37
N GLY A 36 14.53 -1.45 19.46
CA GLY A 36 15.81 -1.28 20.16
C GLY A 36 15.86 -0.09 21.12
N SER A 37 15.52 -0.30 22.39
CA SER A 37 16.06 0.53 23.48
C SER A 37 15.92 -0.17 24.83
N ARG A 38 17.00 -0.85 25.23
CA ARG A 38 17.53 -0.85 26.61
C ARG A 38 19.05 -0.96 26.48
N GLY A 39 19.77 0.09 26.85
CA GLY A 39 21.24 0.09 26.90
C GLY A 39 21.83 1.48 26.64
N SER A 40 22.23 2.14 27.70
CA SER A 40 22.96 3.41 27.72
C SER A 40 24.36 3.31 27.11
N GLY A 41 24.76 4.32 26.33
CA GLY A 41 26.17 4.71 26.14
C GLY A 41 26.66 4.88 24.71
N GLY A 42 27.08 6.12 24.36
CA GLY A 42 28.28 6.37 23.54
C GLY A 42 28.17 6.39 22.01
N ALA A 43 28.25 7.61 21.45
CA ALA A 43 28.88 8.07 20.21
C ALA A 43 28.90 7.17 18.93
N GLY A 44 28.42 7.76 17.82
CA GLY A 44 28.74 7.36 16.44
C GLY A 44 27.50 7.18 15.56
N ALA A 45 27.16 8.20 14.76
CA ALA A 45 26.09 8.12 13.77
C ALA A 45 26.49 7.17 12.63
N ALA A 46 26.06 5.91 12.72
CA ALA A 46 26.15 4.93 11.64
C ALA A 46 24.88 5.00 10.76
N ALA A 47 25.07 4.97 9.44
CA ALA A 47 24.03 4.91 8.42
C ALA A 47 22.99 3.80 8.69
N PRO A 48 21.72 3.95 8.25
CA PRO A 48 20.68 2.96 8.52
C PRO A 48 21.08 1.59 7.94
N SER A 49 21.35 0.66 8.85
CA SER A 49 21.75 -0.72 8.58
C SER A 49 20.75 -1.42 7.65
N ASP A 50 21.24 -1.96 6.55
CA ASP A 50 20.52 -2.90 5.67
C ASP A 50 20.23 -4.18 6.47
N ARG A 51 19.09 -4.20 7.19
CA ARG A 51 18.68 -5.39 7.94
C ARG A 51 18.62 -6.58 6.98
N PRO A 52 19.19 -7.74 7.34
CA PRO A 52 19.24 -8.88 6.43
C PRO A 52 17.81 -9.24 6.00
N ARG A 53 17.60 -9.28 4.69
CA ARG A 53 16.35 -9.76 4.07
C ARG A 53 15.97 -11.05 4.77
N ARG A 54 14.87 -11.08 5.53
CA ARG A 54 14.47 -12.30 6.24
C ARG A 54 14.37 -13.41 5.20
N LEU A 55 15.11 -14.52 5.37
CA LEU A 55 15.16 -15.66 4.43
C LEU A 55 13.76 -16.10 3.96
N ARG A 56 12.79 -15.96 4.86
CA ARG A 56 11.36 -16.20 4.66
C ARG A 56 10.74 -15.41 3.49
N ASP A 57 11.12 -14.15 3.29
CA ASP A 57 10.55 -13.31 2.23
C ASP A 57 11.03 -13.70 0.84
N ARG A 58 12.31 -14.10 0.72
CA ARG A 58 12.87 -14.68 -0.53
C ARG A 58 12.20 -16.01 -0.87
N GLY A 59 11.97 -16.87 0.13
CA GLY A 59 11.27 -18.14 -0.06
C GLY A 59 9.86 -17.95 -0.62
N TYR A 60 9.10 -16.99 -0.07
CA TYR A 60 7.74 -16.71 -0.56
C TYR A 60 7.72 -16.11 -1.96
N GLY A 61 8.69 -15.26 -2.34
CA GLY A 61 8.81 -14.76 -3.71
C GLY A 61 9.00 -15.88 -4.73
N GLY A 62 9.89 -16.83 -4.42
CA GLY A 62 10.14 -18.00 -5.24
C GLY A 62 8.89 -18.89 -5.41
N VAL A 63 8.18 -19.17 -4.32
CA VAL A 63 6.93 -19.97 -4.36
C VAL A 63 5.86 -19.29 -5.21
N THR A 64 5.65 -17.98 -5.07
CA THR A 64 4.67 -17.25 -5.89
C THR A 64 5.03 -17.28 -7.38
N ARG A 65 6.32 -17.13 -7.71
CA ARG A 65 6.79 -17.24 -9.11
C ARG A 65 6.59 -18.65 -9.66
N MET A 66 6.90 -19.69 -8.89
CA MET A 66 6.67 -21.07 -9.28
C MET A 66 5.19 -21.34 -9.56
N LEU A 67 4.30 -20.85 -8.69
CA LEU A 67 2.86 -20.95 -8.90
C LEU A 67 2.42 -20.24 -10.20
N ALA A 68 2.95 -19.05 -10.49
CA ALA A 68 2.66 -18.37 -11.75
C ALA A 68 3.13 -19.16 -12.99
N VAL A 69 4.29 -19.83 -12.91
CA VAL A 69 4.78 -20.73 -13.97
C VAL A 69 3.83 -21.93 -14.16
N VAL A 70 3.41 -22.56 -13.07
CA VAL A 70 2.46 -23.70 -13.11
C VAL A 70 1.11 -23.30 -13.70
N LEU A 71 0.64 -22.09 -13.41
CA LEU A 71 -0.63 -21.56 -13.92
C LEU A 71 -0.54 -21.04 -15.36
N LEU A 72 0.66 -20.84 -15.91
CA LEU A 72 0.86 -20.23 -17.23
C LEU A 72 0.21 -21.01 -18.38
N PRO A 73 0.27 -22.35 -18.47
CA PRO A 73 -0.40 -23.10 -19.54
C PRO A 73 -1.92 -22.87 -19.55
N VAL A 74 -2.54 -22.83 -18.36
CA VAL A 74 -3.97 -22.53 -18.22
C VAL A 74 -4.27 -21.10 -18.67
N ALA A 75 -3.42 -20.15 -18.28
CA ALA A 75 -3.55 -18.75 -18.69
C ALA A 75 -3.36 -18.55 -20.21
N LEU A 76 -2.52 -19.35 -20.86
CA LEU A 76 -2.33 -19.33 -22.32
C LEU A 76 -3.60 -19.77 -23.07
N VAL A 77 -4.32 -20.76 -22.53
CA VAL A 77 -5.61 -21.19 -23.10
C VAL A 77 -6.69 -20.13 -22.85
N ALA A 78 -6.80 -19.62 -21.62
CA ALA A 78 -7.86 -18.70 -21.25
C ALA A 78 -7.69 -17.28 -21.82
N ALA A 79 -6.45 -16.79 -21.94
CA ALA A 79 -6.16 -15.41 -22.34
C ALA A 79 -4.76 -15.29 -23.00
N PRO A 80 -4.56 -15.81 -24.23
CA PRO A 80 -3.22 -15.97 -24.84
C PRO A 80 -2.43 -14.66 -24.91
N ARG A 81 -3.09 -13.55 -25.27
CA ARG A 81 -2.44 -12.21 -25.37
C ARG A 81 -2.04 -11.60 -24.03
N ARG A 82 -2.52 -12.14 -22.91
CA ARG A 82 -2.29 -11.62 -21.54
C ARG A 82 -1.90 -12.73 -20.57
N ALA A 83 -1.41 -13.87 -21.06
CA ALA A 83 -1.21 -15.06 -20.24
C ALA A 83 -0.25 -14.83 -19.06
N LEU A 84 0.86 -14.12 -19.30
CA LEU A 84 1.80 -13.75 -18.24
C LEU A 84 1.16 -12.88 -17.16
N GLN A 85 0.37 -11.88 -17.57
CA GLN A 85 -0.37 -11.02 -16.65
C GLN A 85 -1.36 -11.86 -15.84
N VAL A 86 -2.22 -12.65 -16.50
CA VAL A 86 -3.26 -13.47 -15.85
C VAL A 86 -2.66 -14.47 -14.86
N ALA A 87 -1.63 -15.22 -15.26
CA ALA A 87 -0.95 -16.17 -14.37
C ALA A 87 -0.30 -15.47 -13.16
N CYS A 88 0.31 -14.30 -13.38
CA CYS A 88 0.82 -13.47 -12.29
C CYS A 88 -0.31 -13.03 -11.33
N GLN A 89 -1.45 -12.55 -11.87
CA GLN A 89 -2.57 -12.11 -11.03
C GLN A 89 -3.14 -13.25 -10.19
N TRP A 90 -3.30 -14.45 -10.75
CA TRP A 90 -3.76 -15.62 -10.00
C TRP A 90 -2.78 -16.04 -8.91
N ALA A 91 -1.48 -16.05 -9.20
CA ALA A 91 -0.48 -16.37 -8.19
C ALA A 91 -0.43 -15.33 -7.05
N LEU A 92 -0.58 -14.04 -7.38
CA LEU A 92 -0.68 -12.96 -6.38
C LEU A 92 -1.97 -13.06 -5.55
N ALA A 93 -3.10 -13.40 -6.17
CA ALA A 93 -4.35 -13.63 -5.46
C ALA A 93 -4.24 -14.78 -4.45
N ALA A 94 -3.56 -15.87 -4.82
CA ALA A 94 -3.27 -16.97 -3.90
C ALA A 94 -2.32 -16.54 -2.76
N ARG A 95 -1.33 -15.70 -3.06
CA ARG A 95 -0.36 -15.19 -2.07
C ARG A 95 -0.95 -14.16 -1.11
N PHE A 96 -1.87 -13.34 -1.60
CA PHE A 96 -2.49 -12.22 -0.90
C PHE A 96 -4.03 -12.29 -1.02
N PRO A 97 -4.67 -13.27 -0.37
CA PRO A 97 -6.11 -13.52 -0.55
C PRO A 97 -7.01 -12.38 -0.07
N THR A 98 -6.49 -11.49 0.77
CA THR A 98 -7.23 -10.32 1.28
C THR A 98 -6.95 -9.04 0.49
N GLU A 99 -6.14 -9.12 -0.57
CA GLU A 99 -5.83 -7.97 -1.42
C GLU A 99 -7.05 -7.54 -2.21
N ASN A 100 -7.30 -6.23 -2.26
CA ASN A 100 -8.41 -5.67 -3.03
C ASN A 100 -7.95 -4.48 -3.88
N LEU A 101 -8.19 -4.56 -5.18
CA LEU A 101 -7.90 -3.50 -6.15
C LEU A 101 -9.17 -2.73 -6.56
N ALA A 102 -10.36 -3.14 -6.10
CA ALA A 102 -11.63 -2.46 -6.39
C ALA A 102 -11.56 -0.98 -6.01
N GLY A 103 -12.23 -0.13 -6.79
CA GLY A 103 -12.26 1.33 -6.59
C GLY A 103 -11.02 2.10 -7.08
N LEU A 104 -9.90 1.42 -7.39
CA LEU A 104 -8.80 2.06 -8.11
C LEU A 104 -9.28 2.54 -9.48
N THR A 105 -8.79 3.70 -9.93
CA THR A 105 -9.06 4.15 -11.31
C THR A 105 -8.56 3.10 -12.31
N PRO A 106 -9.16 3.01 -13.50
CA PRO A 106 -8.70 2.08 -14.53
C PRO A 106 -7.20 2.23 -14.85
N ALA A 107 -6.71 3.47 -14.90
CA ALA A 107 -5.30 3.77 -15.17
C ALA A 107 -4.38 3.30 -14.03
N THR A 108 -4.71 3.64 -12.77
CA THR A 108 -3.95 3.18 -11.58
C THR A 108 -3.87 1.64 -11.53
N ARG A 109 -5.01 0.97 -11.75
CA ARG A 109 -5.08 -0.50 -11.76
C ARG A 109 -4.21 -1.09 -12.87
N ALA A 110 -4.27 -0.52 -14.08
CA ALA A 110 -3.49 -0.99 -15.21
C ALA A 110 -1.99 -0.82 -14.96
N ALA A 111 -1.56 0.36 -14.48
CA ALA A 111 -0.19 0.66 -14.12
C ALA A 111 0.35 -0.30 -13.06
N PHE A 112 -0.37 -0.47 -11.95
CA PHE A 112 0.05 -1.37 -10.87
C PHE A 112 0.09 -2.84 -11.31
N THR A 113 -0.87 -3.26 -12.14
CA THR A 113 -0.93 -4.61 -12.71
C THR A 113 0.25 -4.87 -13.64
N ALA A 114 0.61 -3.91 -14.49
CA ALA A 114 1.76 -4.01 -15.38
C ALA A 114 3.08 -4.06 -14.58
N ALA A 115 3.23 -3.20 -13.58
CA ALA A 115 4.40 -3.14 -12.71
C ALA A 115 4.64 -4.47 -11.97
N ARG A 116 3.62 -5.01 -11.29
CA ARG A 116 3.73 -6.28 -10.55
C ARG A 116 3.93 -7.50 -11.46
N THR A 117 3.41 -7.45 -12.69
CA THR A 117 3.69 -8.47 -13.70
C THR A 117 5.16 -8.45 -14.13
N ARG A 118 5.71 -7.26 -14.40
CA ARG A 118 7.13 -7.10 -14.74
C ARG A 118 8.05 -7.58 -13.61
N ALA A 119 7.76 -7.14 -12.38
CA ALA A 119 8.53 -7.50 -11.20
C ALA A 119 8.62 -9.03 -11.03
N LEU A 120 7.48 -9.72 -11.11
CA LEU A 120 7.42 -11.16 -10.90
C LEU A 120 8.21 -11.93 -11.98
N TRP A 121 7.93 -11.66 -13.26
CA TRP A 121 8.44 -12.48 -14.35
C TRP A 121 9.91 -12.24 -14.66
N ARG A 122 10.38 -11.01 -14.49
CA ARG A 122 11.75 -10.65 -14.87
C ARG A 122 12.69 -10.64 -13.69
N ASP A 123 12.24 -10.14 -12.55
CA ASP A 123 13.11 -9.89 -11.40
C ASP A 123 12.81 -10.85 -10.24
N GLY A 124 11.74 -11.65 -10.33
CA GLY A 124 11.32 -12.57 -9.27
C GLY A 124 10.77 -11.87 -8.03
N GLU A 125 10.49 -10.58 -8.12
CA GLU A 125 9.99 -9.78 -7.01
C GLU A 125 8.46 -9.77 -6.98
N VAL A 126 7.92 -9.93 -5.77
CA VAL A 126 6.48 -9.92 -5.54
C VAL A 126 6.06 -8.53 -5.07
N VAL A 127 5.10 -7.94 -5.76
CA VAL A 127 4.51 -6.64 -5.43
C VAL A 127 3.03 -6.85 -5.16
N GLY A 128 2.62 -6.67 -3.91
CA GLY A 128 1.25 -6.76 -3.43
C GLY A 128 0.77 -5.44 -2.85
N LEU A 129 -0.53 -5.37 -2.61
CA LEU A 129 -1.25 -4.22 -2.10
C LEU A 129 -1.81 -4.55 -0.72
N THR A 130 -1.65 -3.61 0.20
CA THR A 130 -2.28 -3.65 1.52
C THR A 130 -3.55 -2.84 1.52
N SER A 131 -3.51 -1.63 0.96
CA SER A 131 -4.62 -0.70 0.88
C SER A 131 -4.59 0.03 -0.46
N GLY A 132 -5.72 0.06 -1.15
CA GLY A 132 -5.92 0.77 -2.42
C GLY A 132 -6.95 1.87 -2.24
N TYR A 133 -8.05 1.80 -2.98
CA TYR A 133 -9.16 2.73 -2.78
C TYR A 133 -9.76 2.61 -1.36
N ARG A 134 -10.14 3.76 -0.79
CA ARG A 134 -10.92 3.88 0.44
C ARG A 134 -12.11 4.78 0.19
N ASP A 135 -13.26 4.43 0.76
CA ASP A 135 -14.41 5.33 0.68
C ASP A 135 -14.24 6.57 1.60
N LEU A 136 -15.08 7.58 1.37
CA LEU A 136 -15.04 8.84 2.11
C LEU A 136 -15.24 8.63 3.62
N ALA A 137 -16.16 7.75 4.02
CA ALA A 137 -16.50 7.54 5.43
C ALA A 137 -15.39 6.80 6.19
N GLU A 138 -14.72 5.85 5.54
CA GLU A 138 -13.55 5.17 6.07
C GLU A 138 -12.41 6.17 6.28
N GLN A 139 -12.12 7.00 5.27
CA GLN A 139 -11.08 8.01 5.37
C GLN A 139 -11.37 9.04 6.46
N GLU A 140 -12.63 9.49 6.59
CA GLU A 140 -13.07 10.45 7.61
C GLU A 140 -12.84 9.89 9.01
N ARG A 141 -13.21 8.63 9.23
CA ARG A 141 -12.97 7.95 10.51
C ARG A 141 -11.48 7.85 10.84
N LEU A 142 -10.65 7.50 9.86
CA LEU A 142 -9.19 7.42 10.06
C LEU A 142 -8.59 8.78 10.39
N PHE A 143 -9.01 9.83 9.71
CA PHE A 143 -8.57 11.19 10.00
C PHE A 143 -9.00 11.61 11.40
N ALA A 144 -10.27 11.45 11.76
CA ALA A 144 -10.78 11.76 13.09
C ALA A 144 -10.07 10.98 14.22
N GLU A 145 -9.67 9.72 13.96
CA GLU A 145 -8.86 8.94 14.88
C GLU A 145 -7.46 9.55 15.10
N GLU A 146 -6.81 9.99 14.03
CA GLU A 146 -5.50 10.67 14.10
C GLU A 146 -5.61 12.05 14.77
N VAL A 147 -6.69 12.80 14.56
CA VAL A 147 -6.97 14.06 15.27
C VAL A 147 -7.05 13.82 16.77
N ARG A 148 -7.81 12.81 17.20
CA ARG A 148 -7.96 12.47 18.61
C ARG A 148 -6.63 12.04 19.25
N GLY A 149 -5.80 11.30 18.50
CA GLY A 149 -4.51 10.80 18.99
C GLY A 149 -3.40 11.85 19.00
N SER A 150 -3.45 12.82 18.08
CA SER A 150 -2.43 13.88 17.97
C SER A 150 -2.80 15.17 18.71
N GLY A 151 -4.07 15.34 19.09
CA GLY A 151 -4.58 16.52 19.77
C GLY A 151 -4.94 17.69 18.85
N SER A 152 -4.68 17.62 17.54
CA SER A 152 -5.10 18.65 16.58
C SER A 152 -5.22 18.14 15.15
N ALA A 153 -6.05 18.81 14.35
CA ALA A 153 -6.15 18.52 12.92
C ALA A 153 -4.82 18.76 12.18
N ALA A 154 -4.09 19.82 12.53
CA ALA A 154 -2.80 20.14 11.92
C ALA A 154 -1.77 19.03 12.16
N ALA A 155 -1.63 18.55 13.40
CA ALA A 155 -0.70 17.47 13.73
C ALA A 155 -1.11 16.12 13.11
N ALA A 156 -2.41 15.86 12.97
CA ALA A 156 -2.92 14.64 12.35
C ALA A 156 -2.53 14.51 10.87
N ARG A 157 -2.41 15.63 10.15
CA ARG A 157 -2.09 15.66 8.71
C ARG A 157 -0.75 15.03 8.37
N ALA A 158 0.22 15.01 9.29
CA ALA A 158 1.47 14.28 9.12
C ALA A 158 1.31 12.75 9.02
N ARG A 159 0.13 12.22 9.39
CA ARG A 159 -0.18 10.78 9.44
C ARG A 159 -1.42 10.35 8.67
N ALA A 160 -2.37 11.25 8.43
CA ALA A 160 -3.55 10.99 7.61
C ALA A 160 -4.14 12.31 7.09
N LEU A 161 -4.54 12.33 5.83
CA LEU A 161 -5.23 13.47 5.21
C LEU A 161 -6.74 13.40 5.42
N PRO A 162 -7.44 14.56 5.42
CA PRO A 162 -8.90 14.58 5.37
C PRO A 162 -9.43 13.96 4.06
N PRO A 163 -10.71 13.55 3.99
CA PRO A 163 -11.22 12.75 2.87
C PRO A 163 -11.05 13.37 1.49
N HIS A 164 -11.28 14.67 1.36
CA HIS A 164 -11.23 15.39 0.09
C HIS A 164 -9.81 15.56 -0.46
N GLU A 165 -8.78 15.33 0.37
CA GLU A 165 -7.37 15.40 -0.04
C GLU A 165 -6.74 14.00 -0.19
N SER A 166 -7.42 12.94 0.25
CA SER A 166 -6.86 11.59 0.24
C SER A 166 -6.83 11.00 -1.16
N ARG A 167 -5.63 10.64 -1.60
CA ARG A 167 -5.39 9.99 -2.90
C ARG A 167 -5.86 8.53 -2.94
N HIS A 168 -6.08 7.93 -1.77
CA HIS A 168 -6.83 6.68 -1.65
C HIS A 168 -8.31 6.86 -2.01
N VAL A 169 -8.93 7.96 -1.58
CA VAL A 169 -10.32 8.28 -1.98
C VAL A 169 -10.40 8.57 -3.47
N ALA A 170 -9.40 9.23 -4.04
CA ALA A 170 -9.31 9.43 -5.48
C ALA A 170 -9.01 8.14 -6.29
N GLY A 171 -8.76 7.00 -5.65
CA GLY A 171 -8.44 5.74 -6.32
C GLY A 171 -7.09 5.75 -7.05
N THR A 172 -6.18 6.64 -6.66
CA THR A 172 -4.86 6.84 -7.28
C THR A 172 -3.68 6.49 -6.38
N ALA A 173 -3.93 6.17 -5.10
CA ALA A 173 -2.91 5.73 -4.16
C ALA A 173 -2.90 4.21 -3.92
N LEU A 174 -1.72 3.72 -3.53
CA LEU A 174 -1.39 2.32 -3.31
C LEU A 174 -0.45 2.19 -2.11
N ASP A 175 -0.89 1.52 -1.04
CA ASP A 175 0.00 1.13 0.07
C ASP A 175 0.56 -0.27 -0.20
N VAL A 176 1.82 -0.34 -0.60
CA VAL A 176 2.48 -1.51 -1.17
C VAL A 176 3.13 -2.39 -0.11
N ARG A 177 3.10 -3.70 -0.35
CA ARG A 177 3.80 -4.74 0.42
C ARG A 177 4.41 -5.80 -0.51
N PRO A 178 5.35 -6.63 -0.02
CA PRO A 178 6.17 -6.41 1.16
C PRO A 178 7.17 -5.26 0.93
N VAL A 179 8.05 -5.00 1.91
CA VAL A 179 9.14 -4.00 1.79
C VAL A 179 9.96 -4.20 0.52
N ALA A 180 10.26 -5.45 0.14
CA ALA A 180 10.99 -5.76 -1.08
C ALA A 180 10.23 -5.31 -2.35
N GLY A 181 8.90 -5.50 -2.38
CA GLY A 181 8.04 -5.05 -3.47
C GLY A 181 7.97 -3.52 -3.55
N ALA A 182 7.83 -2.84 -2.41
CA ALA A 182 7.90 -1.37 -2.34
C ALA A 182 9.27 -0.85 -2.82
N ARG A 183 10.37 -1.44 -2.37
CA ARG A 183 11.73 -1.12 -2.85
C ARG A 183 11.89 -1.38 -4.35
N TRP A 184 11.25 -2.40 -4.90
CA TRP A 184 11.27 -2.64 -6.34
C TRP A 184 10.52 -1.54 -7.10
N LEU A 185 9.34 -1.13 -6.61
CA LEU A 185 8.58 -0.02 -7.19
C LEU A 185 9.30 1.32 -7.06
N GLU A 186 10.00 1.57 -5.96
CA GLU A 186 10.84 2.76 -5.81
C GLU A 186 11.86 2.90 -6.96
N ARG A 187 12.47 1.79 -7.39
CA ARG A 187 13.50 1.78 -8.44
C ARG A 187 12.95 1.75 -9.86
N HIS A 188 11.75 1.18 -10.06
CA HIS A 188 11.24 0.88 -11.40
C HIS A 188 9.86 1.48 -11.71
N GLY A 189 9.21 2.08 -10.72
CA GLY A 189 7.82 2.55 -10.76
C GLY A 189 7.60 3.70 -11.72
N SER A 190 8.62 4.53 -11.97
CA SER A 190 8.54 5.64 -12.93
C SER A 190 8.11 5.20 -14.34
N ARG A 191 8.51 4.00 -14.78
CA ARG A 191 8.08 3.41 -16.06
C ARG A 191 6.58 3.13 -16.15
N TYR A 192 5.90 3.14 -15.01
CA TYR A 192 4.48 2.89 -14.85
C TYR A 192 3.75 4.10 -14.26
N HIS A 193 4.42 5.26 -14.17
CA HIS A 193 3.90 6.46 -13.51
C HIS A 193 3.54 6.24 -12.04
N LEU A 194 4.22 5.31 -11.36
CA LEU A 194 4.02 5.00 -9.95
C LEU A 194 5.19 5.55 -9.13
N TYR A 195 4.90 6.50 -8.25
CA TYR A 195 5.91 7.21 -7.48
C TYR A 195 5.61 7.14 -6.00
N ARG A 196 6.63 6.95 -5.18
CA ARG A 196 6.50 7.11 -3.74
C ARG A 196 6.54 8.60 -3.38
N MET A 197 5.50 9.02 -2.66
CA MET A 197 5.24 10.44 -2.37
C MET A 197 5.88 10.94 -1.09
N TYR A 198 6.04 10.08 -0.08
CA TYR A 198 6.43 10.52 1.27
C TYR A 198 7.69 9.83 1.82
N ASP A 199 8.60 10.59 2.43
CA ASP A 199 9.81 10.08 3.07
C ASP A 199 9.50 9.23 4.31
N ASN A 200 8.47 9.57 5.06
CA ASN A 200 8.03 8.79 6.22
C ASN A 200 7.17 7.55 5.86
N GLU A 201 6.69 7.43 4.61
CA GLU A 201 5.83 6.31 4.18
C GLU A 201 6.48 5.53 3.03
N TRP A 202 7.39 4.61 3.34
CA TRP A 202 8.08 3.77 2.34
C TRP A 202 7.15 2.88 1.53
N TRP A 203 5.94 2.63 2.04
CA TRP A 203 4.92 1.81 1.41
C TRP A 203 4.00 2.60 0.49
N HIS A 204 3.93 3.93 0.58
CA HIS A 204 2.89 4.72 -0.09
C HIS A 204 3.33 5.18 -1.48
N PHE A 205 2.58 4.75 -2.50
CA PHE A 205 2.80 5.12 -3.90
C PHE A 205 1.53 5.73 -4.49
N GLU A 206 1.71 6.66 -5.43
CA GLU A 206 0.63 7.26 -6.20
C GLU A 206 0.87 7.11 -7.71
N TYR A 207 -0.24 7.04 -8.45
CA TYR A 207 -0.23 7.12 -9.91
C TYR A 207 -0.27 8.59 -10.36
N CYS A 208 0.82 9.04 -11.00
CA CYS A 208 1.04 10.42 -11.47
C CYS A 208 1.40 10.39 -12.97
N PRO A 209 0.42 10.48 -13.88
CA PRO A 209 0.65 10.29 -15.32
C PRO A 209 1.44 11.42 -15.98
N ASP A 210 1.40 12.62 -15.39
CA ASP A 210 2.00 13.82 -15.98
C ASP A 210 3.50 13.88 -15.71
N ASP A 211 3.89 14.41 -14.54
CA ASP A 211 5.29 14.61 -14.16
C ASP A 211 5.68 13.82 -12.90
N PRO A 212 6.96 13.44 -12.76
CA PRO A 212 7.48 12.90 -11.50
C PRO A 212 7.27 13.90 -10.37
N PRO A 213 6.49 13.55 -9.33
CA PRO A 213 6.24 14.45 -8.21
C PRO A 213 7.50 14.60 -7.35
N ARG A 214 7.64 15.75 -6.70
CA ARG A 214 8.64 15.93 -5.63
C ARG A 214 8.23 15.05 -4.45
N ARG A 215 9.19 14.33 -3.88
CA ARG A 215 8.98 13.63 -2.61
C ARG A 215 8.85 14.64 -1.46
N LEU A 216 7.85 14.45 -0.62
CA LEU A 216 7.59 15.27 0.54
C LEU A 216 8.00 14.53 1.83
N PRO A 217 8.32 15.24 2.93
CA PRO A 217 8.60 14.60 4.21
C PRO A 217 7.45 13.72 4.72
N HIS A 218 6.21 14.21 4.58
CA HIS A 218 4.98 13.53 5.02
C HIS A 218 3.72 14.12 4.34
N PRO A 219 2.55 13.44 4.42
CA PRO A 219 1.31 13.87 3.75
C PRO A 219 0.84 15.28 4.08
N GLY A 220 1.07 15.75 5.31
CA GLY A 220 0.66 17.08 5.73
C GLY A 220 1.43 18.26 5.12
N MET A 221 2.51 18.02 4.35
CA MET A 221 3.27 19.08 3.69
C MET A 221 2.68 19.41 2.32
N SER A 222 2.72 20.69 1.93
CA SER A 222 2.40 21.11 0.55
C SER A 222 3.66 21.41 -0.24
N HIS A 223 3.54 21.43 -1.56
CA HIS A 223 4.64 21.80 -2.46
C HIS A 223 4.98 23.30 -2.40
N SER A 224 4.11 24.10 -1.77
CA SER A 224 4.22 25.55 -1.60
C SER A 224 4.85 25.98 -0.28
N ASP A 225 5.30 25.03 0.55
CA ASP A 225 5.94 25.33 1.84
C ASP A 225 7.44 25.68 1.62
N PRO A 226 7.86 26.94 1.81
CA PRO A 226 9.21 27.40 1.44
C PRO A 226 10.32 26.96 2.41
N SER A 227 9.98 26.17 3.43
CA SER A 227 10.87 25.83 4.56
C SER A 227 11.94 24.76 4.25
N HIS A 228 12.00 24.23 3.03
CA HIS A 228 12.99 23.20 2.66
C HIS A 228 13.64 23.49 1.30
N SER A 229 14.28 24.66 1.22
CA SER A 229 15.19 25.07 0.14
C SER A 229 16.58 25.32 0.73
N GLU A 230 17.26 24.27 1.20
CA GLU A 230 18.70 24.28 1.52
C GLU A 230 19.34 22.94 1.15
#